data_AF-A0A4Y9T8G7-F1
#
_entry.id   AF-A0A4Y9T8G7-F1
#
_cell.length_a   1.000
_cell.length_b   1.000
_cell.length_c   1.000
_cell.angle_alpha   90.00
_cell.angle_beta   90.00
_cell.angle_gamma   90.00
#
_symmetry.space_group_name_H-M   'P 1'
#
loop_
_entity.id
_entity.type
_entity.pdbx_description
1 polymer ?
#
loop_
_entity_poly.entity_id
_entity_poly.type
_entity_poly.pdbx_seq_one_letter_code
_entity_poly.pdbx_strand_id
1 'polypeptide(L)'
;IYRILRKGEVRVNKGRIKPEYKLQAGDIVRVPPVRVPERDEPVPLAQGLLQRLEASIVYEDKALIVINKPAGIAVHGGSGLNYGVIEAFRQLRPDCKELELVHRLDRDTSGLLMIAKKRSMLRHLHAALRGDGVD
;
A
#
# COMPACT_ATOMS: atom_id res chain seq x y z
N ILE A 1 -6.67 -10.95 -9.54
CA ILE A 1 -6.31 -12.02 -10.50
C ILE A 1 -6.29 -13.42 -9.85
N TYR A 2 -5.48 -13.70 -8.83
CA TYR A 2 -5.46 -15.03 -8.18
C TYR A 2 -6.82 -15.53 -7.67
N ARG A 3 -7.68 -14.64 -7.16
CA ARG A 3 -9.05 -14.98 -6.75
C ARG A 3 -9.90 -15.54 -7.90
N ILE A 4 -9.86 -14.92 -9.07
CA ILE A 4 -10.67 -15.32 -10.24
C ILE A 4 -10.13 -16.59 -10.89
N LEU A 5 -8.80 -16.82 -10.84
CA LEU A 5 -8.17 -18.10 -11.18
C LEU A 5 -8.63 -19.21 -10.21
N ARG A 6 -8.56 -18.96 -8.90
CA ARG A 6 -9.04 -19.91 -7.89
C ARG A 6 -10.53 -20.18 -7.96
N LYS A 7 -11.36 -19.28 -8.47
CA LYS A 7 -12.79 -19.55 -8.73
C LYS A 7 -13.05 -20.26 -10.06
N GLY A 8 -12.02 -20.45 -10.89
CA GLY A 8 -12.15 -21.07 -12.21
C GLY A 8 -12.85 -20.20 -13.25
N GLU A 9 -12.90 -18.90 -13.00
CA GLU A 9 -13.51 -17.92 -13.91
C GLU A 9 -12.58 -17.64 -15.10
N VAL A 10 -11.26 -17.71 -14.88
CA VAL A 10 -10.25 -17.71 -15.96
C VAL A 10 -10.05 -19.13 -16.46
N ARG A 11 -10.07 -19.31 -17.78
CA ARG A 11 -9.93 -20.62 -18.43
C ARG A 11 -8.92 -20.58 -19.57
N VAL A 12 -8.25 -21.70 -19.79
CA VAL A 12 -7.39 -21.93 -20.96
C VAL A 12 -7.92 -23.17 -21.68
N ASN A 13 -8.16 -23.06 -22.99
CA ASN A 13 -8.69 -24.16 -23.81
C ASN A 13 -9.96 -24.79 -23.20
N LYS A 14 -10.87 -23.94 -22.69
CA LYS A 14 -12.12 -24.30 -21.99
C LYS A 14 -11.95 -24.98 -20.61
N GLY A 15 -10.72 -25.31 -20.19
CA GLY A 15 -10.39 -25.90 -18.90
C GLY A 15 -10.02 -24.89 -17.80
N ARG A 16 -10.18 -25.28 -16.53
CA ARG A 16 -9.70 -24.52 -15.37
C ARG A 16 -8.21 -24.79 -15.19
N ILE A 17 -7.42 -23.74 -14.98
CA ILE A 17 -5.97 -23.84 -14.78
C ILE A 17 -5.55 -23.29 -13.43
N LYS A 18 -4.38 -23.73 -12.95
CA LYS A 18 -3.73 -23.16 -11.77
C LYS A 18 -2.83 -21.99 -12.17
N PRO A 19 -2.53 -21.04 -11.26
CA PRO A 19 -1.67 -19.89 -11.56
C PRO A 19 -0.27 -20.24 -12.07
N GLU A 20 0.22 -21.44 -11.77
CA GLU A 20 1.56 -21.90 -12.16
C GLU A 20 1.63 -22.45 -13.60
N TYR A 21 0.48 -22.56 -14.28
CA TYR A 21 0.41 -23.04 -15.65
C TYR A 21 1.16 -22.10 -16.60
N LYS A 22 2.13 -22.65 -17.33
CA LYS A 22 2.86 -21.93 -18.38
C LYS A 22 2.07 -22.02 -19.68
N LEU A 23 1.64 -20.87 -20.18
CA LEU A 23 0.94 -20.77 -21.47
C LEU A 23 1.83 -21.28 -22.60
N GLN A 24 1.20 -21.94 -23.55
CA GLN A 24 1.81 -22.38 -24.80
C GLN A 24 1.30 -21.54 -25.97
N ALA A 25 2.11 -21.44 -27.01
CA ALA A 25 1.68 -20.80 -28.26
C ALA A 25 0.42 -21.52 -28.78
N GLY A 26 -0.61 -20.75 -29.12
CA GLY A 26 -1.89 -21.28 -29.59
C GLY A 26 -2.94 -21.52 -28.49
N ASP A 27 -2.60 -21.37 -27.21
CA ASP A 27 -3.58 -21.43 -26.13
C ASP A 27 -4.65 -20.34 -26.25
N ILE A 28 -5.92 -20.73 -26.10
CA ILE A 28 -7.05 -19.79 -26.06
C ILE A 28 -7.39 -19.49 -24.61
N VAL A 29 -7.05 -18.27 -24.18
CA VAL A 29 -7.31 -17.78 -22.82
C VAL A 29 -8.63 -17.02 -22.76
N ARG A 30 -9.55 -17.46 -21.92
CA ARG A 30 -10.79 -16.75 -21.57
C ARG A 30 -10.64 -16.12 -20.19
N VAL A 31 -10.85 -14.80 -20.12
CA VAL A 31 -10.88 -14.03 -18.88
C VAL A 31 -12.32 -13.54 -18.64
N PRO A 32 -12.88 -13.62 -17.42
CA PRO A 32 -14.19 -13.05 -17.14
C PRO A 32 -14.15 -11.51 -17.25
N PRO A 33 -15.29 -10.82 -17.39
CA PRO A 33 -15.33 -9.37 -17.26
C PRO A 33 -14.77 -8.97 -15.89
N VAL A 34 -13.65 -8.24 -15.89
CA VAL A 34 -13.04 -7.71 -14.67
C VAL A 34 -13.43 -6.24 -14.57
N ARG A 35 -14.24 -5.89 -13.56
CA ARG A 35 -14.37 -4.49 -13.17
C ARG A 35 -13.06 -4.07 -12.52
N VAL A 36 -12.31 -3.25 -13.22
CA VAL A 36 -11.24 -2.46 -12.61
C VAL A 36 -11.96 -1.25 -12.01
N PRO A 37 -11.95 -1.05 -10.68
CA PRO A 37 -12.47 0.18 -10.12
C PRO A 37 -11.73 1.34 -10.78
N GLU A 38 -12.48 2.36 -11.23
CA GLU A 38 -11.87 3.61 -11.60
C GLU A 38 -11.03 4.11 -10.42
N ARG A 39 -9.90 4.77 -10.70
CA ARG A 39 -9.16 5.43 -9.63
C ARG A 39 -10.05 6.56 -9.14
N ASP A 40 -10.80 6.31 -8.07
CA ASP A 40 -11.54 7.36 -7.39
C ASP A 40 -10.55 8.48 -7.05
N GLU A 41 -10.95 9.72 -7.32
CA GLU A 41 -10.19 10.86 -6.84
C GLU A 41 -10.04 10.75 -5.32
N PRO A 42 -8.85 11.01 -4.77
CA PRO A 42 -8.63 10.90 -3.33
C PRO A 42 -9.59 11.84 -2.60
N VAL A 43 -10.45 11.27 -1.77
CA VAL A 43 -11.41 12.04 -0.95
C VAL A 43 -10.65 13.06 -0.10
N PRO A 44 -10.95 14.36 -0.18
CA PRO A 44 -10.29 15.37 0.63
C PRO A 44 -10.41 15.05 2.13
N LEU A 45 -9.29 15.05 2.84
CA LEU A 45 -9.29 14.82 4.28
C LEU A 45 -9.46 16.11 5.06
N ALA A 46 -9.97 16.01 6.28
CA ALA A 46 -10.16 17.17 7.15
C ALA A 46 -8.81 17.87 7.41
N GLN A 47 -8.75 19.19 7.24
CA GLN A 47 -7.51 19.97 7.41
C GLN A 47 -6.87 19.77 8.80
N GLY A 48 -7.67 19.67 9.85
CA GLY A 48 -7.15 19.42 11.21
C GLY A 48 -6.41 18.09 11.34
N LEU A 49 -6.82 17.05 10.60
CA LEU A 49 -6.10 15.77 10.55
C LEU A 49 -4.76 15.93 9.85
N LEU A 50 -4.75 16.62 8.70
CA LEU A 50 -3.54 16.88 7.93
C LEU A 50 -2.53 17.68 8.75
N GLN A 51 -2.96 18.76 9.39
CA GLN A 51 -2.12 19.58 10.27
C GLN A 51 -1.56 18.78 11.44
N ARG A 52 -2.38 17.93 12.07
CA ARG A 52 -1.95 17.09 13.19
C ARG A 52 -0.88 16.07 12.78
N LEU A 53 -1.01 15.47 11.59
CA LEU A 53 -0.03 14.52 11.07
C LEU A 53 1.24 15.20 10.57
N GLU A 54 1.12 16.35 9.92
CA GLU A 54 2.26 17.17 9.51
C GLU A 54 3.09 17.60 10.72
N ALA A 55 2.43 18.07 11.79
CA ALA A 55 3.08 18.43 13.05
C ALA A 55 3.69 17.24 13.81
N SER A 56 3.33 16.00 13.45
CA SER A 56 3.89 14.79 14.06
C SER A 56 5.18 14.30 13.38
N ILE A 57 5.64 14.96 12.31
CA ILE A 57 6.90 14.61 11.64
C ILE A 57 8.06 14.86 12.59
N VAL A 58 8.82 13.80 12.89
CA VAL A 58 10.04 13.90 13.70
C VAL A 58 11.31 13.90 12.84
N TYR A 59 11.20 13.40 11.60
CA TYR A 59 12.29 13.40 10.62
C TYR A 59 11.72 13.37 9.20
N GLU A 60 12.28 14.16 8.29
CA GLU A 60 11.99 14.07 6.86
C GLU A 60 13.22 14.42 6.03
N ASP A 61 13.53 13.58 5.04
CA ASP A 61 14.54 13.85 4.03
C ASP A 61 14.03 13.52 2.61
N LYS A 62 14.95 13.35 1.65
CA LYS A 62 14.62 13.03 0.25
C LYS A 62 14.12 11.59 0.03
N ALA A 63 14.27 10.69 0.98
CA ALA A 63 14.01 9.26 0.86
C ALA A 63 13.07 8.70 1.93
N LEU A 64 12.92 9.36 3.08
CA LEU A 64 12.21 8.87 4.26
C LEU A 64 11.46 9.98 4.98
N ILE A 65 10.28 9.66 5.50
CA ILE A 65 9.55 10.43 6.50
C ILE A 65 9.38 9.52 7.72
N VAL A 66 9.65 10.06 8.91
CA VAL A 66 9.35 9.41 10.19
C VAL A 66 8.41 10.32 10.96
N ILE A 67 7.31 9.76 11.42
CA ILE A 67 6.35 10.47 12.27
C ILE A 67 6.25 9.82 13.64
N ASN A 68 5.93 10.60 14.66
CA ASN A 68 5.40 10.07 15.91
C ASN A 68 3.88 9.95 15.79
N LYS A 69 3.42 8.82 15.23
CA LYS A 69 2.00 8.57 14.95
C LYS A 69 1.21 8.65 16.25
N PRO A 70 0.18 9.50 16.35
CA PRO A 70 -0.72 9.49 17.50
C PRO A 70 -1.60 8.23 17.52
N ALA A 71 -2.02 7.82 18.71
CA ALA A 71 -3.04 6.78 18.87
C ALA A 71 -4.41 7.26 18.33
N GLY A 72 -5.25 6.32 17.91
CA GLY A 72 -6.58 6.56 17.36
C GLY A 72 -6.61 6.79 15.84
N ILE A 73 -5.46 6.70 15.15
CA ILE A 73 -5.36 6.88 13.69
C ILE A 73 -4.80 5.61 13.05
N ALA A 74 -5.54 5.07 12.07
CA ALA A 74 -5.11 3.90 11.29
C ALA A 74 -4.00 4.29 10.31
N VAL A 75 -3.09 3.36 10.00
CA VAL A 75 -1.98 3.63 9.08
C VAL A 75 -2.40 3.68 7.60
N HIS A 76 -3.47 2.96 7.24
CA HIS A 76 -4.07 2.96 5.91
C HIS A 76 -5.59 2.74 6.00
N GLY A 77 -6.32 3.06 4.93
CA GLY A 77 -7.76 2.77 4.84
C GLY A 77 -8.06 1.26 4.93
N GLY A 78 -9.17 0.89 5.57
CA GLY A 78 -9.58 -0.50 5.81
C GLY A 78 -11.10 -0.67 5.76
N SER A 79 -11.61 -1.81 6.22
CA SER A 79 -13.05 -2.08 6.26
C SER A 79 -13.76 -1.12 7.23
N GLY A 80 -14.38 -0.07 6.69
CA GLY A 80 -15.16 0.93 7.44
C GLY A 80 -14.52 2.32 7.57
N LEU A 81 -13.24 2.49 7.18
CA LEU A 81 -12.55 3.78 7.14
C LEU A 81 -11.82 3.91 5.79
N ASN A 82 -12.16 4.94 5.02
CA ASN A 82 -11.59 5.15 3.69
C ASN A 82 -10.21 5.83 3.71
N TYR A 83 -9.63 6.09 4.89
CA TYR A 83 -8.38 6.82 5.02
C TYR A 83 -7.57 6.44 6.27
N GLY A 84 -6.28 6.70 6.20
CA GLY A 84 -5.31 6.59 7.28
C GLY A 84 -4.11 7.51 7.05
N VAL A 85 -3.01 7.24 7.75
CA VAL A 85 -1.79 8.04 7.69
C VAL A 85 -1.25 8.13 6.25
N ILE A 86 -1.17 7.02 5.52
CA ILE A 86 -0.55 7.03 4.19
C ILE A 86 -1.36 7.85 3.18
N GLU A 87 -2.70 7.83 3.26
CA GLU A 87 -3.56 8.66 2.42
C GLU A 87 -3.40 10.15 2.76
N ALA A 88 -3.27 10.49 4.04
CA ALA A 88 -2.97 11.86 4.47
C ALA A 88 -1.62 12.35 3.95
N PHE A 89 -0.57 11.53 4.02
CA PHE A 89 0.75 11.91 3.50
C PHE A 89 0.77 12.04 1.97
N ARG A 90 -0.06 11.26 1.25
CA ARG A 90 -0.24 11.46 -0.20
C ARG A 90 -0.91 12.80 -0.54
N GLN A 91 -1.77 13.33 0.34
CA GLN A 91 -2.32 14.69 0.19
C GLN A 91 -1.35 15.78 0.62
N LEU A 92 -0.56 15.55 1.68
CA LEU A 92 0.45 16.50 2.19
C LEU A 92 1.69 16.61 1.28
N ARG A 93 1.98 15.57 0.50
CA ARG A 93 3.14 15.48 -0.40
C ARG A 93 2.69 14.99 -1.79
N PRO A 94 1.85 15.75 -2.52
CA PRO A 94 1.26 15.30 -3.78
C PRO A 94 2.31 14.98 -4.86
N ASP A 95 3.48 15.61 -4.81
CA ASP A 95 4.59 15.37 -5.73
C ASP A 95 5.36 14.05 -5.45
N CYS A 96 5.21 13.49 -4.25
CA CYS A 96 5.86 12.24 -3.85
C CYS A 96 5.03 11.03 -4.28
N LYS A 97 5.16 10.64 -5.55
CA LYS A 97 4.37 9.55 -6.16
C LYS A 97 4.65 8.14 -5.59
N GLU A 98 5.80 7.93 -4.94
CA GLU A 98 6.24 6.63 -4.43
C GLU A 98 6.14 6.51 -2.89
N LEU A 99 5.18 7.20 -2.26
CA LEU A 99 4.97 7.07 -0.82
C LEU A 99 4.40 5.70 -0.43
N GLU A 100 5.16 4.99 0.40
CA GLU A 100 4.83 3.66 0.90
C GLU A 100 5.12 3.51 2.39
N LEU A 101 4.24 2.82 3.12
CA LEU A 101 4.48 2.45 4.52
C LEU A 101 5.60 1.42 4.61
N VAL A 102 6.58 1.66 5.48
CA VAL A 102 7.67 0.70 5.74
C VAL A 102 7.22 -0.40 6.71
N HIS A 103 6.37 -0.04 7.67
CA HIS A 103 5.77 -0.97 8.60
C HIS A 103 4.40 -0.42 9.04
N ARG A 104 3.71 -1.17 9.88
CA ARG A 104 2.41 -0.78 10.43
C ARG A 104 2.48 -0.63 11.94
N LEU A 105 1.59 0.20 12.45
CA LEU A 105 1.18 0.25 13.84
C LEU A 105 -0.34 0.09 13.87
N ASP A 106 -0.87 -0.55 14.90
CA ASP A 106 -2.32 -0.64 15.06
C ASP A 106 -2.92 0.75 15.34
N ARG A 107 -4.22 0.90 15.08
CA ARG A 107 -4.92 2.20 15.17
C ARG A 107 -4.67 2.87 16.52
N ASP A 108 -4.82 2.10 17.59
CA ASP A 108 -4.79 2.59 18.96
C ASP A 108 -3.38 2.57 19.57
N THR A 109 -2.37 2.17 18.78
CA THR A 109 -0.95 2.24 19.14
C THR A 109 -0.35 3.58 18.70
N SER A 110 0.36 4.27 19.59
CA SER A 110 1.21 5.42 19.25
C SER A 110 2.66 4.99 19.03
N GLY A 111 3.44 5.82 18.35
CA GLY A 111 4.89 5.62 18.21
C GLY A 111 5.44 5.97 16.84
N LEU A 112 6.73 5.70 16.66
CA LEU A 112 7.43 5.99 15.42
C LEU A 112 6.88 5.14 14.28
N LEU A 113 6.47 5.78 13.19
CA LEU A 113 6.04 5.16 11.95
C LEU A 113 6.87 5.71 10.80
N MET A 114 7.43 4.81 9.99
CA MET A 114 8.26 5.16 8.82
C MET A 114 7.48 5.06 7.51
N ILE A 115 7.65 6.07 6.66
CA ILE A 115 7.09 6.16 5.30
C ILE A 115 8.24 6.41 4.31
N ALA A 116 8.46 5.48 3.39
CA ALA A 116 9.48 5.62 2.37
C ALA A 116 8.98 6.51 1.22
N LYS A 117 9.83 7.42 0.74
CA LYS A 117 9.61 8.28 -0.44
C LYS A 117 10.22 7.69 -1.73
N LYS A 118 10.96 6.58 -1.60
CA LYS A 118 11.64 5.87 -2.69
C LYS A 118 11.52 4.37 -2.50
N ARG A 119 11.31 3.64 -3.59
CA ARG A 119 11.30 2.17 -3.57
C ARG A 119 12.59 1.53 -3.04
N SER A 120 13.75 2.14 -3.31
CA SER A 120 15.04 1.64 -2.81
C SER A 120 15.12 1.71 -1.28
N MET A 121 14.66 2.81 -0.68
CA MET A 121 14.61 2.99 0.77
C MET A 121 13.63 2.01 1.42
N LEU A 122 12.44 1.82 0.83
CA LEU A 122 11.47 0.82 1.31
C LEU A 122 12.08 -0.58 1.40
N ARG A 123 12.77 -1.01 0.33
CA ARG A 123 13.43 -2.32 0.28
C ARG A 123 14.53 -2.45 1.33
N HIS A 124 15.34 -1.41 1.49
CA HIS A 124 16.41 -1.37 2.48
C HIS A 124 15.86 -1.51 3.90
N LEU A 125 14.86 -0.70 4.28
CA LEU A 125 14.28 -0.75 5.61
C LEU A 125 13.50 -2.05 5.88
N HIS A 126 12.85 -2.63 4.86
CA HIS A 126 12.27 -3.97 5.00
C HIS A 126 13.30 -5.05 5.29
N ALA A 127 14.51 -4.98 4.69
CA ALA A 127 15.58 -5.92 5.00
C ALA A 127 16.11 -5.70 6.43
N ALA A 128 16.34 -4.45 6.82
CA ALA A 128 16.79 -4.09 8.17
C ALA A 128 15.82 -4.58 9.26
N LEU A 129 14.50 -4.39 9.06
CA LEU A 129 13.47 -4.82 10.01
C LEU A 129 13.30 -6.34 10.11
N ARG A 130 13.72 -7.11 9.10
CA ARG A 130 13.72 -8.59 9.17
C ARG A 130 14.92 -9.15 9.94
N GLY A 131 15.90 -8.31 10.26
CA GLY A 131 17.16 -8.74 10.85
C GLY A 131 18.18 -9.27 9.84
N ASP A 132 17.93 -9.15 8.53
CA ASP A 132 18.82 -9.66 7.47
C ASP A 132 20.03 -8.72 7.19
N GLY A 133 20.21 -7.66 7.98
CA GLY A 133 21.19 -6.61 7.69
C GLY A 133 21.68 -5.84 8.92
N VAL A 134 21.56 -6.45 10.10
CA VAL A 134 22.23 -5.97 11.31
C VAL A 134 23.23 -7.05 11.72
N ASP A 135 24.36 -7.06 11.02
CA ASP A 135 25.61 -7.66 11.51
C ASP A 135 26.46 -6.54 12.16
#